data_AF-I3T628-F1
#
_entry.id   AF-I3T628-F1
#
_cell.length_a   1.000
_cell.length_b   1.000
_cell.length_c   1.000
_cell.angle_alpha   90.00
_cell.angle_beta   90.00
_cell.angle_gamma   90.00
#
_symmetry.space_group_name_H-M   'P 1'
#
loop_
_entity.id
_entity.type
_entity.pdbx_description
1 polymer ?
#
loop_
_entity_poly.entity_id
_entity_poly.type
_entity_poly.pdbx_seq_one_letter_code
_entity_poly.pdbx_strand_id
1 'polypeptide(L)'
;MTTTGDEVEDEVHSSNVNHQISLHNFSFSSFSPSVSCIGLFTHSVPIKCFLTGLLGCSPLMLHKFCIEDSSVTVLQHSVRTGWQIKRLNDTAHLRIL
;
A
#
# COMPACT_ATOMS: atom_id res chain seq x y z
N MET A 1 26.83 63.54 22.81
CA MET A 1 25.43 63.94 23.03
C MET A 1 24.58 63.06 22.12
N THR A 2 23.85 62.14 22.75
CA THR A 2 22.69 61.28 22.33
C THR A 2 22.18 61.27 20.88
N THR A 3 21.82 60.08 20.38
CA THR A 3 20.42 59.63 20.04
C THR A 3 20.40 58.11 19.75
N THR A 4 19.76 57.27 20.60
CA THR A 4 18.48 56.53 20.36
C THR A 4 18.68 55.24 19.53
N GLY A 5 18.52 54.00 20.07
CA GLY A 5 17.25 53.29 20.35
C GLY A 5 16.53 52.94 19.03
N ASP A 6 16.06 51.75 18.68
CA ASP A 6 15.69 50.52 19.41
C ASP A 6 15.16 49.48 18.38
N GLU A 7 15.34 48.17 18.67
CA GLU A 7 14.58 46.95 18.23
C GLU A 7 14.44 46.57 16.73
N VAL A 8 14.39 45.31 16.27
CA VAL A 8 13.93 44.05 16.88
C VAL A 8 14.61 42.87 16.15
N GLU A 9 15.24 41.96 16.90
CA GLU A 9 15.56 40.60 16.43
C GLU A 9 14.46 39.67 16.98
N ASP A 10 13.89 38.83 16.11
CA ASP A 10 12.78 37.94 16.41
C ASP A 10 13.25 36.81 17.35
N GLU A 11 12.67 36.77 18.57
CA GLU A 11 12.75 35.64 19.49
C GLU A 11 12.09 34.40 18.83
N VAL A 12 12.31 33.12 19.21
CA VAL A 12 11.90 32.50 20.47
C VAL A 12 12.61 31.12 20.59
N HIS A 13 13.35 30.93 21.70
CA HIS A 13 13.46 29.75 22.59
C HIS A 13 13.89 28.36 22.02
N SER A 14 14.41 27.40 22.79
CA SER A 14 14.91 27.30 24.17
C SER A 14 15.72 26.01 24.24
N SER A 15 16.70 26.03 25.13
CA SER A 15 17.48 24.92 25.63
C SER A 15 16.73 23.60 25.90
N ASN A 16 17.28 22.51 25.35
CA ASN A 16 17.64 21.24 26.00
C ASN A 16 16.74 20.73 27.16
N VAL A 17 15.92 19.70 26.91
CA VAL A 17 15.43 18.79 27.96
C VAL A 17 15.45 17.34 27.49
N ASN A 18 16.17 16.57 28.28
CA ASN A 18 16.38 15.13 28.27
C ASN A 18 15.10 14.30 28.47
N HIS A 19 15.14 13.07 27.93
CA HIS A 19 14.47 11.85 28.44
C HIS A 19 12.95 11.88 28.72
N GLN A 20 12.16 11.47 27.74
CA GLN A 20 11.20 10.34 27.87
C GLN A 20 10.42 10.22 26.56
N ILE A 21 10.94 9.44 25.62
CA ILE A 21 10.07 8.86 24.59
C ILE A 21 9.22 7.86 25.33
N SER A 22 7.99 8.29 25.65
CA SER A 22 6.94 7.49 26.25
C SER A 22 6.76 6.22 25.41
N LEU A 23 7.35 5.13 25.88
CA LEU A 23 7.00 3.77 25.48
C LEU A 23 5.59 3.52 26.00
N HIS A 24 4.60 4.11 25.33
CA HIS A 24 3.21 3.78 25.56
C HIS A 24 2.97 2.39 24.97
N ASN A 25 3.23 1.39 25.82
CA ASN A 25 2.55 0.10 25.92
C ASN A 25 1.48 -0.09 24.82
N PHE A 26 1.89 -0.63 23.66
CA PHE A 26 0.95 -1.28 22.75
C PHE A 26 0.57 -2.60 23.42
N SER A 27 -0.39 -2.50 24.34
CA SER A 27 -1.10 -3.64 24.88
C SER A 27 -1.57 -4.49 23.71
N PHE A 28 -1.11 -5.74 23.67
CA PHE A 28 -1.43 -6.74 22.65
C PHE A 28 -2.88 -7.19 22.84
N SER A 29 -3.83 -6.27 22.66
CA SER A 29 -5.26 -6.56 22.72
C SER A 29 -5.66 -7.23 21.41
N SER A 30 -5.64 -8.57 21.44
CA SER A 30 -6.41 -9.44 20.55
C SER A 30 -6.55 -8.96 19.10
N PHE A 31 -5.43 -8.91 18.36
CA PHE A 31 -5.46 -8.65 16.92
C PHE A 31 -6.19 -9.81 16.22
N SER A 32 -7.49 -9.66 16.00
CA SER A 32 -8.13 -10.34 14.88
C SER A 32 -7.60 -9.67 13.62
N PRO A 33 -6.88 -10.38 12.72
CA PRO A 33 -6.40 -9.78 11.49
C PRO A 33 -7.63 -9.32 10.69
N SER A 34 -7.77 -8.00 10.53
CA SER A 34 -8.82 -7.42 9.71
C SER A 34 -8.57 -7.83 8.26
N VAL A 35 -9.45 -8.68 7.73
CA VAL A 35 -9.45 -9.00 6.31
C VAL A 35 -10.05 -7.82 5.55
N SER A 36 -9.24 -7.18 4.70
CA SER A 36 -9.70 -6.13 3.78
C SER A 36 -9.91 -6.72 2.39
N CYS A 37 -11.04 -6.38 1.77
CA CYS A 37 -11.39 -6.81 0.42
C CYS A 37 -11.44 -5.57 -0.49
N ILE A 38 -10.60 -5.56 -1.53
CA ILE A 38 -10.49 -4.45 -2.49
C ILE A 38 -10.90 -4.95 -3.87
N GLY A 39 -11.86 -4.27 -4.51
CA GLY A 39 -12.24 -4.51 -5.89
C GLY A 39 -11.59 -3.49 -6.83
N LEU A 40 -11.01 -3.96 -7.93
CA LEU A 40 -10.43 -3.12 -8.97
C LEU A 40 -11.01 -3.52 -10.33
N PHE A 41 -11.58 -2.55 -11.05
CA PHE A 41 -12.13 -2.74 -12.40
C PHE A 41 -11.30 -1.93 -13.38
N THR A 42 -10.69 -2.62 -14.34
CA THR A 42 -9.78 -2.01 -15.31
C THR A 42 -9.65 -2.90 -16.55
N HIS A 43 -8.76 -2.53 -17.48
CA HIS A 43 -8.52 -3.26 -18.71
C HIS A 43 -7.46 -4.36 -18.54
N SER A 44 -7.37 -5.23 -19.54
CA SER A 44 -6.42 -6.35 -19.56
C SER A 44 -4.96 -5.89 -19.43
N VAL A 45 -4.55 -4.81 -20.09
CA VAL A 45 -3.16 -4.35 -20.09
C VAL A 45 -2.67 -3.96 -18.67
N PRO A 46 -3.35 -3.08 -17.90
CA PRO A 46 -2.99 -2.81 -16.51
C PRO A 46 -2.92 -4.07 -15.64
N ILE A 47 -3.84 -5.02 -15.80
CA ILE A 47 -3.84 -6.28 -15.04
C ILE A 47 -2.58 -7.10 -15.37
N LYS A 48 -2.26 -7.27 -16.66
CA LYS A 48 -1.07 -8.02 -17.08
C LYS A 48 0.22 -7.36 -16.58
N CYS A 49 0.31 -6.03 -16.64
CA CYS A 49 1.46 -5.28 -16.14
C CYS A 49 1.62 -5.48 -14.63
N PHE A 50 0.52 -5.38 -13.89
CA PHE A 50 0.50 -5.61 -12.45
C PHE A 50 0.96 -7.03 -12.09
N LEU A 51 0.42 -8.06 -12.75
CA LEU A 51 0.84 -9.45 -12.53
C LEU A 51 2.31 -9.69 -12.88
N THR A 52 2.79 -9.08 -13.96
CA THR A 52 4.20 -9.19 -14.39
C THR A 52 5.12 -8.59 -13.32
N GLY A 53 4.78 -7.41 -12.79
CA GLY A 53 5.52 -6.79 -11.70
C GLY A 53 5.42 -7.58 -10.39
N LEU A 54 4.24 -8.09 -10.07
CA LEU A 54 4.00 -8.90 -8.88
C LEU A 54 4.84 -10.19 -8.85
N LEU A 55 4.97 -10.84 -10.00
CA LEU A 55 5.73 -12.08 -10.17
C LEU A 55 7.22 -11.83 -10.44
N GLY A 56 7.67 -10.56 -10.51
CA GLY A 56 9.06 -10.22 -10.83
C GLY A 56 9.52 -10.72 -12.21
N CYS A 57 8.58 -10.88 -13.15
CA CYS A 57 8.86 -11.42 -14.48
C CYS A 57 9.30 -10.31 -15.45
N SER A 58 10.04 -10.68 -16.51
CA SER A 58 10.39 -9.76 -17.59
C SER A 58 9.12 -9.18 -18.25
N PRO A 59 9.12 -7.91 -18.71
CA PRO A 59 8.01 -7.34 -19.49
C PRO A 59 7.65 -8.17 -20.74
N LEU A 60 8.61 -8.94 -21.26
CA LEU A 60 8.36 -9.86 -22.36
C LEU A 60 7.35 -10.95 -21.98
N MET A 61 7.17 -11.29 -20.69
CA MET A 61 6.17 -12.25 -20.23
C MET A 61 4.74 -11.74 -20.31
N LEU A 62 4.51 -10.44 -20.54
CA LEU A 62 3.18 -9.83 -20.58
C LEU A 62 2.23 -10.57 -21.54
N HIS A 63 2.73 -10.97 -22.71
CA HIS A 63 1.93 -11.67 -23.73
C HIS A 63 1.54 -13.10 -23.34
N LYS A 64 2.18 -13.69 -22.31
CA LYS A 64 1.83 -15.02 -21.80
C LYS A 64 0.58 -15.00 -20.92
N PHE A 65 0.19 -13.84 -20.40
CA PHE A 65 -1.04 -13.70 -19.65
C PHE A 65 -2.22 -13.48 -20.59
N CYS A 66 -3.20 -14.38 -20.54
CA CYS A 66 -4.52 -14.19 -21.13
C CYS A 66 -5.44 -13.57 -20.08
N ILE A 67 -6.13 -12.48 -20.44
CA ILE A 67 -7.14 -11.81 -19.60
C ILE A 67 -8.31 -11.50 -20.53
N GLU A 68 -9.39 -12.25 -20.37
CA GLU A 68 -10.64 -12.16 -21.11
C GLU A 68 -11.52 -11.05 -20.54
N ASP A 69 -12.43 -10.54 -21.36
CA ASP A 69 -13.38 -9.51 -20.95
C ASP A 69 -14.26 -10.01 -19.81
N SER A 70 -14.46 -9.13 -18.83
CA SER A 70 -15.19 -9.43 -17.58
C SER A 70 -14.61 -10.60 -16.77
N SER A 71 -13.40 -11.08 -17.04
CA SER A 71 -12.75 -12.10 -16.21
C SER A 71 -12.38 -11.55 -14.82
N VAL A 72 -12.35 -12.43 -13.82
CA VAL A 72 -11.99 -12.09 -12.45
C VAL A 72 -10.61 -12.66 -12.10
N THR A 73 -9.73 -11.82 -11.57
CA THR A 73 -8.44 -12.22 -11.00
C THR A 73 -8.44 -11.93 -9.50
N VAL A 74 -8.14 -12.94 -8.68
CA VAL A 74 -8.13 -12.81 -7.22
C VAL A 74 -6.73 -13.01 -6.68
N LEU A 75 -6.26 -12.01 -5.96
CA LEU A 75 -5.01 -12.06 -5.22
C LEU A 75 -5.29 -12.06 -3.73
N GLN A 76 -4.53 -12.85 -2.99
CA GLN A 76 -4.51 -12.84 -1.53
C GLN A 76 -3.12 -12.45 -1.06
N HIS A 77 -3.04 -11.49 -0.13
CA HIS A 77 -1.80 -11.16 0.54
C HIS A 77 -1.83 -11.62 1.99
N SER A 78 -0.71 -12.15 2.48
CA SER A 78 -0.46 -12.30 3.91
C SER A 78 0.97 -11.92 4.23
N VAL A 79 1.23 -11.47 5.46
CA VAL A 79 2.59 -11.15 5.92
C VAL A 79 3.52 -12.37 5.84
N ARG A 80 2.98 -13.58 6.06
CA ARG A 80 3.76 -14.82 6.08
C ARG A 80 4.12 -15.31 4.68
N THR A 81 3.18 -15.25 3.74
CA THR A 81 3.33 -15.87 2.41
C THR A 81 3.51 -14.87 1.29
N GLY A 82 3.38 -13.57 1.56
CA GLY A 82 3.30 -12.54 0.54
C GLY A 82 2.05 -12.69 -0.32
N TRP A 83 2.15 -12.18 -1.55
CA TRP A 83 1.08 -12.23 -2.55
C TRP A 83 0.94 -13.62 -3.17
N GLN A 84 -0.30 -14.08 -3.26
CA GLN A 84 -0.67 -15.35 -3.87
C GLN A 84 -1.78 -15.11 -4.89
N ILE A 85 -1.62 -15.68 -6.08
CA ILE A 85 -2.67 -15.73 -7.08
C ILE A 85 -3.60 -16.87 -6.70
N LYS A 86 -4.85 -16.56 -6.35
CA LYS A 86 -5.87 -17.57 -6.04
C LYS A 86 -6.69 -17.96 -7.25
N ARG A 87 -6.99 -16.97 -8.10
CA ARG A 87 -7.69 -17.14 -9.37
C ARG A 87 -7.10 -16.17 -10.37
N LEU A 88 -6.97 -16.61 -11.62
CA LEU A 88 -6.46 -15.82 -12.73
C LEU A 88 -7.38 -16.04 -13.92
N ASN A 89 -7.83 -14.96 -14.55
CA ASN A 89 -8.70 -15.02 -15.73
C ASN A 89 -9.94 -15.92 -15.50
N ASP A 90 -10.59 -15.82 -14.33
CA ASP A 90 -11.76 -16.64 -14.01
C ASP A 90 -13.02 -16.08 -14.66
N THR A 91 -13.56 -16.81 -15.63
CA THR A 91 -14.79 -16.52 -16.37
C THR A 91 -15.95 -17.46 -15.98
N ALA A 92 -15.80 -18.27 -14.92
CA ALA A 92 -16.82 -19.24 -14.53
C ALA A 92 -18.19 -18.61 -14.26
N HIS A 93 -18.22 -17.38 -13.74
CA HIS A 93 -19.44 -16.62 -13.46
C HIS A 93 -20.21 -16.17 -14.71
N LEU A 94 -19.58 -16.17 -15.89
CA LEU A 94 -20.23 -15.83 -17.16
C LEU A 94 -20.93 -17.03 -17.80
N ARG A 95 -20.60 -18.25 -17.39
CA ARG A 95 -21.27 -19.48 -17.84
C ARG A 95 -22.55 -19.68 -17.05
N ILE A 96 -23.57 -18.91 -17.41
CA ILE A 96 -24.95 -19.20 -17.03
C ILE A 96 -25.40 -20.39 -17.90
N LEU A 97 -25.64 -21.52 -17.24
CA LEU A 97 -26.31 -22.71 -17.77
C LEU A 97 -27.75 -22.71 -17.25
#